data_AF-A0A1B6D3D6-F1
#
_entry.id   AF-A0A1B6D3D6-F1
#
_cell.length_a   1.000
_cell.length_b   1.000
_cell.length_c   1.000
_cell.angle_alpha   90.00
_cell.angle_beta   90.00
_cell.angle_gamma   90.00
#
_symmetry.space_group_name_H-M   'P 1'
#
loop_
_entity.id
_entity.type
_entity.pdbx_description
1 polymer ?
#
loop_
_entity_poly.entity_id
_entity_poly.type
_entity_poly.pdbx_seq_one_letter_code
_entity_poly.pdbx_strand_id
1 'polypeptide(L)'
;ADILLDLCFFQKGYRLHLVPLEDGVITPSCLNLERITGESLIGYSIVAQESCSLLTMWSDGLLFSLDLPTASLGDNFPGRVLTNLSAVSPRHQIAILPLNATHIAVYGADPSEEGALLLIVNIQLCVVQCKQLFKLYTTPPRLWLAGTNSLLFVVGQHLTVAPYYLGKQRLAALVASNITVVGQQITANWENKDLPDVIEEYESKIELKKEINRLLKEGHAQSRMCEIMFPVLLSSKKIDDLFWFFRNFSDIPVSCFVSTIVFCLQDLEHRKRKELLQEVLLTPITTDIPTLQQLRNGISLELVLTLFNELSNLMIEFPANLQLLEWTTLFLDAHYQRYLLSKNEAVIEQLNELKKVVDYQMKEFEVWQSLEPILVCLKNNQGFQEKSSISKQSYSIEQLRLY
;
A
#
# COMPACT_ATOMS: atom_id res chain seq x y z
N ALA A 1 -3.77 -26.98 5.76
CA ALA A 1 -4.24 -27.68 6.98
C ALA A 1 -5.41 -26.88 7.48
N ASP A 2 -6.61 -27.38 7.23
CA ASP A 2 -7.82 -26.62 7.49
C ASP A 2 -8.19 -26.79 8.98
N ILE A 3 -8.22 -25.67 9.71
CA ILE A 3 -8.55 -25.62 11.14
C ILE A 3 -9.76 -24.69 11.29
N LEU A 4 -10.82 -25.20 11.91
CA LEU A 4 -11.95 -24.37 12.31
C LEU A 4 -11.67 -23.79 13.69
N LEU A 5 -11.66 -22.46 13.75
CA LEU A 5 -11.41 -21.71 14.97
C LEU A 5 -12.74 -21.13 15.45
N ASP A 6 -13.20 -21.56 16.61
CA ASP A 6 -14.43 -21.06 17.23
C ASP A 6 -14.12 -20.42 18.59
N LEU A 7 -14.67 -19.23 18.83
CA LEU A 7 -14.48 -18.44 20.04
C LEU A 7 -15.81 -18.35 20.76
N CYS A 8 -15.94 -19.12 21.83
CA CYS A 8 -17.15 -19.18 22.63
C CYS A 8 -16.97 -18.38 23.93
N PHE A 9 -17.89 -17.46 24.20
CA PHE A 9 -18.00 -16.78 25.49
C PHE A 9 -18.79 -17.67 26.45
N PHE A 10 -18.14 -18.16 27.50
CA PHE A 10 -18.80 -18.86 28.60
C PHE A 10 -18.81 -17.98 29.85
N GLN A 11 -19.70 -18.25 30.81
CA GLN A 11 -19.96 -17.48 32.05
C GLN A 11 -18.73 -17.18 32.96
N LYS A 12 -17.50 -17.56 32.56
CA LYS A 12 -16.21 -17.27 33.21
C LYS A 12 -15.09 -17.03 32.16
N GLY A 13 -15.26 -16.07 31.26
CA GLY A 13 -14.19 -15.62 30.34
C GLY A 13 -14.26 -16.19 28.91
N TYR A 14 -13.35 -15.73 28.04
CA TYR A 14 -13.25 -16.14 26.64
C TYR A 14 -12.38 -17.39 26.50
N ARG A 15 -12.83 -18.37 25.72
CA ARG A 15 -12.04 -19.57 25.37
C ARG A 15 -11.94 -19.72 23.87
N LEU A 16 -10.71 -19.95 23.39
CA LEU A 16 -10.43 -20.29 22.01
C LEU A 16 -10.45 -21.81 21.86
N HIS A 17 -11.33 -22.31 21.00
CA HIS A 17 -11.41 -23.71 20.64
C HIS A 17 -10.75 -23.92 19.26
N LEU A 18 -9.74 -24.78 19.23
CA LEU A 18 -9.07 -25.23 18.02
C LEU A 18 -9.67 -26.58 17.62
N VAL A 19 -10.45 -26.60 16.54
CA VAL A 19 -11.10 -27.81 16.03
C VAL A 19 -10.47 -28.19 14.68
N PRO A 20 -9.77 -29.33 14.56
CA PRO A 20 -9.25 -29.79 13.28
C PRO A 20 -10.40 -30.16 12.33
N LEU A 21 -10.30 -29.81 11.04
CA LEU A 21 -11.31 -30.18 10.04
C LEU A 21 -11.07 -31.56 9.41
N GLU A 22 -9.86 -32.10 9.54
CA GLU A 22 -9.51 -33.47 9.13
C GLU A 22 -9.09 -34.30 10.35
N ASP A 23 -9.67 -35.49 10.50
CA ASP A 23 -9.31 -36.44 11.54
C ASP A 23 -7.86 -36.93 11.34
N GLY A 24 -6.91 -36.39 12.11
CA GLY A 24 -5.59 -37.03 12.26
C GLY A 24 -4.35 -36.14 12.45
N VAL A 25 -4.42 -34.82 12.24
CA VAL A 25 -3.19 -33.99 12.23
C VAL A 25 -2.96 -33.19 13.53
N ILE A 26 -4.03 -32.75 14.22
CA ILE A 26 -3.93 -31.90 15.43
C ILE A 26 -4.98 -32.35 16.43
N THR A 27 -4.64 -32.46 17.71
CA THR A 27 -5.62 -32.73 18.76
C THR A 27 -6.47 -31.48 19.04
N PRO A 28 -7.80 -31.61 19.24
CA PRO A 28 -8.62 -30.48 19.62
C PRO A 28 -8.09 -29.90 20.93
N SER A 29 -7.81 -28.60 20.92
CA SER A 29 -7.21 -27.89 22.05
C SER A 29 -8.05 -26.68 22.42
N CYS A 30 -8.07 -26.37 23.72
CA CYS A 30 -8.81 -25.25 24.27
C CYS A 30 -7.83 -24.35 25.01
N LEU A 31 -7.79 -23.08 24.63
CA LEU A 31 -6.97 -22.06 25.27
C LEU A 31 -7.88 -21.09 26.03
N ASN A 32 -7.66 -20.95 27.34
CA ASN A 32 -8.33 -19.91 28.13
C ASN A 32 -7.65 -18.57 27.86
N LEU A 33 -8.41 -17.57 27.44
CA LEU A 33 -7.88 -16.23 27.18
C LEU A 33 -7.89 -15.40 28.45
N GLU A 34 -7.09 -15.81 29.44
CA GLU A 34 -6.94 -15.13 30.73
C GLU A 34 -5.46 -14.85 30.99
N ARG A 35 -5.13 -13.59 31.30
CA ARG A 35 -3.77 -13.21 31.70
C ARG A 35 -3.57 -13.46 33.18
N ILE A 36 -2.40 -13.98 33.54
CA ILE A 36 -1.95 -14.15 34.94
C ILE A 36 -1.97 -12.80 35.67
N THR A 37 -1.68 -11.71 34.96
CA THR A 37 -1.62 -10.34 35.47
C THR A 37 -3.00 -9.70 35.70
N GLY A 38 -4.10 -10.35 35.28
CA GLY A 38 -5.48 -9.96 35.62
C GLY A 38 -6.14 -8.92 34.71
N GLU A 39 -5.49 -8.49 33.63
CA GLU A 39 -6.07 -7.59 32.63
C GLU A 39 -7.18 -8.27 31.82
N SER A 40 -8.20 -7.50 31.46
CA SER A 40 -9.32 -8.01 30.66
C SER A 40 -9.02 -7.93 29.17
N LEU A 41 -9.45 -8.95 28.43
CA LEU A 41 -9.41 -8.97 26.96
C LEU A 41 -10.43 -7.95 26.41
N ILE A 42 -9.96 -7.00 25.60
CA ILE A 42 -10.80 -5.94 25.02
C ILE A 42 -11.08 -6.14 23.52
N GLY A 43 -10.25 -6.93 22.84
CA GLY A 43 -10.46 -7.28 21.43
C GLY A 43 -9.56 -8.41 20.98
N TYR A 44 -9.97 -9.12 19.93
CA TYR A 44 -9.22 -10.23 19.37
C TYR A 44 -9.47 -10.33 17.87
N SER A 45 -8.54 -10.97 17.17
CA SER A 45 -8.68 -11.37 15.77
C SER A 45 -7.75 -12.52 15.45
N ILE A 46 -8.08 -13.28 14.42
CA ILE A 46 -7.24 -14.35 13.91
C ILE A 46 -6.70 -13.93 12.55
N VAL A 47 -5.38 -14.01 12.36
CA VAL A 47 -4.74 -13.76 11.07
C VAL A 47 -4.26 -15.09 10.51
N ALA A 48 -4.91 -15.55 9.45
CA ALA A 48 -4.52 -16.77 8.75
C ALA A 48 -3.64 -16.42 7.54
N GLN A 49 -2.40 -16.88 7.55
CA GLN A 49 -1.44 -16.78 6.43
C GLN A 49 -0.92 -18.18 6.07
N GLU A 50 0.41 -18.34 5.98
CA GLU A 50 1.11 -19.64 5.99
C GLU A 50 1.07 -20.29 7.39
N SER A 51 1.10 -19.47 8.44
CA SER A 51 0.80 -19.83 9.83
C SER A 51 -0.44 -19.09 10.33
N CYS A 52 -1.12 -19.66 11.31
CA CYS A 52 -2.27 -19.02 11.95
C CYS A 52 -1.80 -18.30 13.21
N SER A 53 -2.08 -17.01 13.35
CA SER A 53 -1.73 -16.24 14.54
C SER A 53 -2.96 -15.61 15.17
N LEU A 54 -3.05 -15.70 16.50
CA LEU A 54 -4.04 -15.03 17.31
C LEU A 54 -3.52 -13.67 17.74
N LEU A 55 -4.24 -12.61 17.37
CA LEU A 55 -4.02 -11.27 17.87
C LEU A 55 -4.96 -11.01 19.03
N THR A 56 -4.42 -10.53 20.15
CA THR A 56 -5.18 -10.14 21.34
C THR A 56 -4.81 -8.75 21.80
N MET A 57 -5.80 -7.95 22.15
CA MET A 57 -5.65 -6.64 22.78
C MET A 57 -6.23 -6.67 24.18
N TRP A 58 -5.50 -6.07 25.13
CA TRP A 58 -5.85 -6.08 26.55
C TRP A 58 -6.07 -4.68 27.11
N SER A 59 -6.65 -4.61 28.30
CA SER A 59 -6.95 -3.35 29.00
C SER A 59 -5.73 -2.52 29.43
N ASP A 60 -4.51 -3.02 29.23
CA ASP A 60 -3.27 -2.26 29.34
C ASP A 60 -2.86 -1.54 28.04
N GLY A 61 -3.65 -1.70 26.96
CA GLY A 61 -3.39 -1.11 25.65
C GLY A 61 -2.35 -1.85 24.81
N LEU A 62 -1.87 -3.00 25.26
CA LEU A 62 -0.87 -3.80 24.55
C LEU A 62 -1.53 -4.79 23.59
N LEU A 63 -1.05 -4.77 22.34
CA LEU A 63 -1.38 -5.75 21.31
C LEU A 63 -0.36 -6.89 21.35
N PHE A 64 -0.85 -8.13 21.43
CA PHE A 64 -0.02 -9.33 21.40
C PHE A 64 -0.34 -10.20 20.18
N SER A 65 0.67 -10.97 19.74
CA SER A 65 0.56 -12.00 18.71
C SER A 65 1.01 -13.34 19.26
N LEU A 66 0.18 -14.36 19.08
CA LEU A 66 0.45 -15.74 19.47
C LEU A 66 0.34 -16.65 18.23
N ASP A 67 1.42 -17.34 17.88
CA ASP A 67 1.42 -18.28 16.76
C ASP A 67 0.75 -19.61 17.17
N LEU A 68 -0.04 -20.18 16.25
CA LEU A 68 -0.76 -21.45 16.39
C LEU A 68 -0.16 -22.48 15.41
N PRO A 69 -0.08 -23.80 15.76
CA PRO A 69 -0.75 -24.48 16.86
C PRO A 69 0.01 -24.47 18.21
N THR A 70 -0.75 -24.40 19.29
CA THR A 70 -0.34 -24.02 20.66
C THR A 70 0.23 -25.17 21.51
N ALA A 71 0.77 -26.23 20.91
CA ALA A 71 1.02 -27.53 21.56
C ALA A 71 1.98 -27.52 22.78
N SER A 72 2.61 -26.39 23.11
CA SER A 72 3.66 -26.27 24.15
C SER A 72 3.59 -25.01 25.02
N LEU A 73 2.44 -24.32 25.10
CA LEU A 73 2.35 -22.99 25.70
C LEU A 73 1.49 -22.94 26.97
N GLY A 74 2.05 -23.42 28.08
CA GLY A 74 1.61 -23.05 29.43
C GLY A 74 2.14 -21.69 29.88
N ASP A 75 3.30 -21.26 29.38
CA ASP A 75 4.06 -20.14 29.97
C ASP A 75 4.21 -18.88 29.09
N ASN A 76 3.91 -18.91 27.77
CA ASN A 76 4.04 -17.71 26.92
C ASN A 76 2.70 -17.10 26.44
N PHE A 77 1.59 -17.31 27.16
CA PHE A 77 0.37 -16.53 26.93
C PHE A 77 0.51 -15.14 27.58
N PRO A 78 0.18 -14.01 26.90
CA PRO A 78 -0.61 -13.84 25.67
C PRO A 78 0.18 -13.78 24.34
N GLY A 79 1.48 -14.11 24.35
CA GLY A 79 2.34 -14.15 23.15
C GLY A 79 3.37 -13.04 23.10
N ARG A 80 3.89 -12.73 21.90
CA ARG A 80 4.85 -11.64 21.66
C ARG A 80 4.13 -10.30 21.67
N VAL A 81 4.64 -9.33 22.44
CA VAL A 81 4.16 -7.93 22.36
C VAL A 81 4.48 -7.36 20.98
N LEU A 82 3.48 -6.85 20.27
CA LEU A 82 3.66 -6.15 19.00
C LEU A 82 3.87 -4.65 19.24
N THR A 83 2.89 -3.99 19.85
CA THR A 83 2.91 -2.54 20.03
C THR A 83 1.93 -2.09 21.12
N ASN A 84 2.12 -0.88 21.64
CA ASN A 84 1.18 -0.22 22.52
C ASN A 84 0.26 0.67 21.67
N LEU A 85 -1.03 0.31 21.58
CA LEU A 85 -2.03 1.09 20.85
C LEU A 85 -2.68 2.13 21.78
N SER A 86 -1.87 3.10 22.24
CA SER A 86 -2.33 4.25 23.03
C SER A 86 -3.34 5.14 22.30
N ALA A 87 -3.48 4.97 20.98
CA ALA A 87 -4.43 5.70 20.15
C ALA A 87 -5.90 5.32 20.40
N VAL A 88 -6.20 4.19 21.04
CA VAL A 88 -7.57 3.73 21.35
C VAL A 88 -7.74 3.63 22.87
N SER A 89 -8.94 3.95 23.37
CA SER A 89 -9.26 3.80 24.78
C SER A 89 -9.29 2.32 25.19
N PRO A 90 -8.49 1.89 26.20
CA PRO A 90 -8.49 0.50 26.66
C PRO A 90 -9.67 0.17 27.58
N ARG A 91 -10.55 1.14 27.86
CA ARG A 91 -11.71 0.98 28.76
C ARG A 91 -12.92 0.33 28.08
N HIS A 92 -12.96 0.38 26.75
CA HIS A 92 -14.08 -0.10 25.94
C HIS A 92 -13.65 -1.28 25.06
N GLN A 93 -14.62 -2.10 24.65
CA GLN A 93 -14.35 -3.17 23.69
C GLN A 93 -13.91 -2.59 22.35
N ILE A 94 -13.10 -3.34 21.61
CA ILE A 94 -12.63 -2.96 20.27
C ILE A 94 -12.91 -4.08 19.27
N ALA A 95 -13.16 -3.70 18.02
CA ALA A 95 -13.22 -4.64 16.92
C ALA A 95 -11.88 -4.62 16.18
N ILE A 96 -11.27 -5.79 16.01
CA ILE A 96 -10.05 -5.97 15.23
C ILE A 96 -10.41 -6.82 14.02
N LEU A 97 -10.00 -6.38 12.84
CA LEU A 97 -10.25 -7.06 11.58
C LEU A 97 -8.95 -7.16 10.78
N PRO A 98 -8.54 -8.35 10.31
CA PRO A 98 -7.37 -8.48 9.47
C PRO A 98 -7.69 -8.04 8.04
N LEU A 99 -6.88 -7.14 7.48
CA LEU A 99 -7.05 -6.66 6.10
C LEU A 99 -6.21 -7.48 5.13
N ASN A 100 -4.98 -7.79 5.52
CA ASN A 100 -4.06 -8.67 4.80
C ASN A 100 -3.02 -9.25 5.77
N ALA A 101 -1.99 -9.90 5.23
CA ALA A 101 -0.91 -10.49 6.02
C ALA A 101 -0.12 -9.50 6.89
N THR A 102 -0.22 -8.19 6.64
CA THR A 102 0.64 -7.19 7.27
C THR A 102 -0.11 -6.02 7.88
N HIS A 103 -1.42 -5.93 7.66
CA HIS A 103 -2.26 -4.82 8.11
C HIS A 103 -3.52 -5.34 8.78
N ILE A 104 -3.89 -4.65 9.86
CA ILE A 104 -5.15 -4.84 10.57
C ILE A 104 -5.90 -3.50 10.62
N ALA A 105 -7.22 -3.57 10.58
CA ALA A 105 -8.09 -2.47 10.95
C ALA A 105 -8.54 -2.65 12.40
N VAL A 106 -8.52 -1.55 13.15
CA VAL A 106 -8.96 -1.51 14.55
C VAL A 106 -10.02 -0.42 14.68
N TYR A 107 -11.19 -0.78 15.20
CA TYR A 107 -12.26 0.16 15.51
C TYR A 107 -12.54 0.16 17.01
N GLY A 108 -12.48 1.33 17.66
CA GLY A 108 -12.64 1.45 19.10
C GLY A 108 -13.02 2.87 19.54
N ALA A 109 -13.13 3.09 20.85
CA ALA A 109 -13.42 4.42 21.41
C ALA A 109 -12.17 5.30 21.40
N ASP A 110 -12.32 6.60 21.18
CA ASP A 110 -11.21 7.55 21.32
C ASP A 110 -10.79 7.67 22.81
N PRO A 111 -9.50 7.86 23.13
CA PRO A 111 -9.03 8.03 24.52
C PRO A 111 -9.66 9.20 25.26
N SER A 112 -10.12 10.24 24.56
CA SER A 112 -10.88 11.35 25.15
C SER A 112 -12.32 11.00 25.52
N GLU A 113 -12.80 9.82 25.13
CA GLU A 113 -14.19 9.36 25.29
C GLU A 113 -15.23 10.20 24.53
N GLU A 114 -14.81 11.11 23.64
CA GLU A 114 -15.71 11.97 22.84
C GLU A 114 -16.16 11.35 21.49
N GLY A 115 -15.90 10.05 21.26
CA GLY A 115 -16.30 9.40 20.01
C GLY A 115 -15.61 8.07 19.73
N ALA A 116 -15.55 7.71 18.45
CA ALA A 116 -14.92 6.48 17.97
C ALA A 116 -13.75 6.77 17.03
N LEU A 117 -12.94 5.74 16.85
CA LEU A 117 -11.73 5.78 16.05
C LEU A 117 -11.62 4.54 15.18
N LEU A 118 -11.32 4.77 13.91
CA LEU A 118 -10.85 3.74 12.98
C LEU A 118 -9.36 3.92 12.74
N LEU A 119 -8.61 2.84 12.94
CA LEU A 119 -7.18 2.78 12.73
C LEU A 119 -6.84 1.72 11.70
N ILE A 120 -5.82 1.99 10.89
CA ILE A 120 -5.11 0.96 10.11
C ILE A 120 -3.71 0.85 10.69
N VAL A 121 -3.35 -0.35 11.12
CA VAL A 121 -2.09 -0.65 11.80
C VAL A 121 -1.33 -1.67 10.98
N ASN A 122 -0.06 -1.38 10.70
CA ASN A 122 0.83 -2.36 10.12
C ASN A 122 1.46 -3.20 11.25
N ILE A 123 1.11 -4.49 11.28
CA ILE A 123 1.55 -5.42 12.33
C ILE A 123 3.00 -5.88 12.16
N GLN A 124 3.56 -5.80 10.95
CA GLN A 124 4.94 -6.16 10.67
C GLN A 124 5.91 -5.05 11.12
N LEU A 125 5.50 -3.79 10.91
CA LEU A 125 6.25 -2.60 11.27
C LEU A 125 5.88 -2.07 12.67
N CYS A 126 4.80 -2.57 13.27
CA CYS A 126 4.26 -2.14 14.57
C CYS A 126 3.85 -0.65 14.64
N VAL A 127 3.43 -0.06 13.50
CA VAL A 127 3.09 1.36 13.36
C VAL A 127 1.64 1.57 12.96
N VAL A 128 0.99 2.58 13.53
CA VAL A 128 -0.30 3.09 13.08
C VAL A 128 -0.11 3.92 11.81
N GLN A 129 -0.68 3.48 10.70
CA GLN A 129 -0.53 4.15 9.39
C GLN A 129 -1.62 5.18 9.12
N CYS A 130 -2.85 4.91 9.57
CA CYS A 130 -3.99 5.78 9.34
C CYS A 130 -4.85 5.87 10.60
N LYS A 131 -5.37 7.08 10.87
CA LYS A 131 -6.25 7.40 11.98
C LYS A 131 -7.42 8.24 11.47
N GLN A 132 -8.65 7.76 11.67
CA GLN A 132 -9.88 8.48 11.32
C GLN A 132 -10.81 8.57 12.54
N LEU A 133 -11.21 9.79 12.89
CA LEU A 133 -12.10 10.09 14.01
C LEU A 133 -13.57 10.12 13.59
N PHE A 134 -14.44 9.64 14.48
CA PHE A 134 -15.90 9.66 14.36
C PHE A 134 -16.52 10.19 15.66
N LYS A 135 -17.65 10.89 15.54
CA LYS A 135 -18.29 11.56 16.69
C LYS A 135 -19.00 10.62 17.68
N LEU A 136 -19.32 9.39 17.26
CA LEU A 136 -20.11 8.47 18.07
C LEU A 136 -19.44 7.10 18.10
N TYR A 137 -19.36 6.53 19.30
CA TYR A 137 -18.94 5.16 19.52
C TYR A 137 -20.15 4.25 19.77
N THR A 138 -20.10 3.06 19.19
CA THR A 138 -21.16 2.06 19.26
C THR A 138 -20.66 0.85 20.02
N THR A 139 -21.39 0.45 21.06
CA THR A 139 -21.09 -0.76 21.86
C THR A 139 -22.16 -1.84 21.58
N PRO A 140 -21.78 -3.08 21.21
CA PRO A 140 -20.43 -3.52 20.89
C PRO A 140 -19.94 -2.93 19.55
N PRO A 141 -18.63 -2.70 19.40
CA PRO A 141 -18.06 -2.27 18.14
C PRO A 141 -18.24 -3.37 17.09
N ARG A 142 -18.68 -3.00 15.89
CA ARG A 142 -18.83 -3.94 14.79
C ARG A 142 -18.09 -3.41 13.57
N LEU A 143 -17.21 -4.25 13.03
CA LEU A 143 -16.35 -3.94 11.89
C LEU A 143 -16.33 -5.16 10.97
N TRP A 144 -16.58 -4.95 9.69
CA TRP A 144 -16.60 -5.97 8.66
C TRP A 144 -15.85 -5.50 7.43
N LEU A 145 -15.39 -6.46 6.62
CA LEU A 145 -14.86 -6.19 5.30
C LEU A 145 -16.01 -6.23 4.28
N ALA A 146 -16.15 -5.17 3.49
CA ALA A 146 -17.07 -5.10 2.36
C ALA A 146 -16.26 -5.14 1.05
N GLY A 147 -16.30 -6.28 0.35
CA GLY A 147 -15.52 -6.48 -0.87
C GLY A 147 -14.01 -6.56 -0.59
N THR A 148 -13.19 -6.03 -1.50
CA THR A 148 -11.71 -6.10 -1.41
C THR A 148 -11.09 -4.91 -0.69
N ASN A 149 -11.65 -3.70 -0.82
CA ASN A 149 -11.00 -2.45 -0.40
C ASN A 149 -11.95 -1.51 0.39
N SER A 150 -12.93 -2.03 1.13
CA SER A 150 -13.83 -1.19 1.92
C SER A 150 -14.16 -1.81 3.27
N LEU A 151 -14.20 -0.95 4.29
CA LEU A 151 -14.56 -1.31 5.65
C LEU A 151 -15.98 -0.85 5.94
N LEU A 152 -16.74 -1.71 6.59
CA LEU A 152 -18.13 -1.46 6.97
C LEU A 152 -18.22 -1.50 8.48
N PHE A 153 -18.77 -0.46 9.10
CA PHE A 153 -18.94 -0.39 10.55
C PHE A 153 -20.10 0.52 10.93
N VAL A 154 -20.59 0.34 12.16
CA VAL A 154 -21.75 1.08 12.67
C VAL A 154 -21.29 2.27 13.50
N VAL A 155 -21.71 3.47 13.10
CA VAL A 155 -21.50 4.73 13.83
C VAL A 155 -22.87 5.26 14.26
N GLY A 156 -23.23 5.04 15.52
CA GLY A 156 -24.55 5.40 16.03
C GLY A 156 -25.66 4.62 15.32
N GLN A 157 -26.52 5.32 14.57
CA GLN A 157 -27.61 4.71 13.78
C GLN A 157 -27.29 4.55 12.29
N HIS A 158 -26.06 4.89 11.87
CA HIS A 158 -25.66 4.86 10.47
C HIS A 158 -24.66 3.73 10.20
N LEU A 159 -24.81 3.11 9.03
CA LEU A 159 -23.83 2.20 8.47
C LEU A 159 -22.83 3.03 7.66
N THR A 160 -21.56 3.02 8.07
CA THR A 160 -20.49 3.74 7.39
C THR A 160 -19.67 2.78 6.55
N VAL A 161 -19.39 3.19 5.30
CA VAL A 161 -18.47 2.51 4.39
C VAL A 161 -17.24 3.38 4.25
N ALA A 162 -16.09 2.89 4.69
CA ALA A 162 -14.81 3.58 4.55
C ALA A 162 -13.93 2.82 3.53
N PRO A 163 -13.73 3.36 2.31
CA PRO A 163 -12.76 2.79 1.39
C PRO A 163 -11.35 2.98 1.95
N TYR A 164 -10.49 1.99 1.74
CA TYR A 164 -9.08 2.08 2.15
C TYR A 164 -8.16 1.66 1.01
N TYR A 165 -6.95 2.21 1.03
CA TYR A 165 -5.86 1.86 0.12
C TYR A 165 -4.62 1.54 0.94
N LEU A 166 -4.08 0.34 0.76
CA LEU A 166 -2.84 -0.09 1.40
C LEU A 166 -1.69 0.13 0.42
N GLY A 167 -0.90 1.18 0.65
CA GLY A 167 0.28 1.46 -0.17
C GLY A 167 1.42 0.46 0.05
N LYS A 168 2.42 0.51 -0.83
CA LYS A 168 3.66 -0.27 -0.68
C LYS A 168 4.34 0.10 0.65
N GLN A 169 4.72 -0.91 1.43
CA GLN A 169 5.42 -0.71 2.69
C GLN A 169 6.80 -0.10 2.44
N ARG A 170 7.13 0.98 3.16
CA ARG A 170 8.43 1.66 3.04
C ARG A 170 9.02 1.92 4.40
N LEU A 171 10.32 1.67 4.54
CA LEU A 171 11.07 1.91 5.77
C LEU A 171 11.00 3.37 6.24
N ALA A 172 10.85 4.33 5.31
CA ALA A 172 10.65 5.73 5.65
C ALA A 172 9.46 5.98 6.60
N ALA A 173 8.42 5.14 6.55
CA ALA A 173 7.28 5.22 7.47
C ALA A 173 7.66 4.91 8.93
N LEU A 174 8.71 4.10 9.16
CA LEU A 174 9.24 3.80 10.51
C LEU A 174 10.05 4.98 11.09
N VAL A 175 10.74 5.73 10.23
CA VAL A 175 11.66 6.79 10.65
C VAL A 175 10.89 7.95 11.31
N ALA A 176 9.69 8.25 10.80
CA ALA A 176 8.83 9.29 11.37
C ALA A 176 8.11 8.86 12.66
N SER A 177 7.80 7.57 12.83
CA SER A 177 7.02 7.07 13.98
C SER A 177 7.84 6.87 15.25
N ASN A 178 9.16 6.77 15.15
CA ASN A 178 10.08 6.52 16.28
C ASN A 178 10.77 7.78 16.81
N ILE A 179 10.31 8.98 16.44
CA ILE A 179 10.88 10.23 16.97
C ILE A 179 10.29 10.52 18.36
N THR A 180 10.55 9.64 19.32
CA THR A 180 10.75 10.08 20.71
C THR A 180 12.21 10.46 20.83
N VAL A 181 12.51 11.75 20.66
CA VAL A 181 13.85 12.31 20.94
C VAL A 181 14.10 12.26 22.45
N VAL A 182 14.49 11.10 22.95
CA VAL A 182 15.21 10.95 24.21
C VAL A 182 16.25 9.87 23.99
N GLY A 183 17.49 10.28 23.71
CA GLY A 183 18.62 9.37 23.58
C GLY A 183 19.78 10.07 22.91
N GLN A 184 20.90 10.16 23.63
CA GLN A 184 22.16 10.82 23.26
C GLN A 184 22.53 10.65 21.78
N GLN A 185 23.01 11.74 21.16
CA GLN A 185 23.69 11.68 19.87
C GLN A 185 24.84 10.66 19.95
N ILE A 186 24.61 9.47 19.40
CA ILE A 186 25.69 8.56 19.05
C ILE A 186 26.10 8.96 17.63
N THR A 187 27.15 9.77 17.53
CA THR A 187 27.80 10.04 16.25
C THR A 187 28.51 8.75 15.82
N ALA A 188 27.89 7.98 14.94
CA ALA A 188 28.55 6.84 14.33
C ALA A 188 29.64 7.34 13.38
N ASN A 189 30.90 7.22 13.80
CA ASN A 189 32.05 7.52 12.96
C ASN A 189 32.31 6.29 12.07
N TRP A 190 31.61 6.23 10.94
CA TRP A 190 31.89 5.22 9.93
C TRP A 190 33.25 5.55 9.33
N GLU A 191 34.24 4.71 9.62
CA GLU A 191 35.60 4.84 9.07
C GLU A 191 35.54 5.13 7.57
N ASN A 192 36.36 6.09 7.12
CA ASN A 192 36.54 6.49 5.72
C ASN A 192 36.87 5.26 4.86
N LYS A 193 35.84 4.52 4.44
CA LYS A 193 35.92 3.67 3.26
C LYS A 193 35.73 4.61 2.09
N ASP A 194 36.75 4.68 1.26
CA ASP A 194 36.73 5.40 -0.01
C ASP A 194 35.38 5.17 -0.68
N LEU A 195 34.73 6.30 -1.02
CA LEU A 195 33.46 6.31 -1.74
C LEU A 195 33.59 5.36 -2.94
N PRO A 196 32.62 4.46 -3.17
CA PRO A 196 32.66 3.63 -4.35
C PRO A 196 32.71 4.54 -5.58
N ASP A 197 33.62 4.25 -6.51
CA ASP A 197 33.70 4.88 -7.83
C ASP A 197 32.41 4.56 -8.60
N VAL A 198 31.36 5.31 -8.31
CA VAL A 198 30.08 5.25 -9.00
C VAL A 198 30.03 6.48 -9.89
N ILE A 199 30.51 6.33 -11.12
CA ILE A 199 29.95 6.88 -12.36
C ILE A 199 30.84 6.31 -13.48
N GLU A 200 30.31 5.34 -14.22
CA GLU A 200 30.95 4.84 -15.44
C GLU A 200 31.23 5.99 -16.42
N GLU A 201 32.32 5.84 -17.16
CA GLU A 201 32.87 6.85 -18.06
C GLU A 201 31.92 7.15 -19.24
N TYR A 202 31.40 8.39 -19.28
CA TYR A 202 30.85 8.99 -20.48
C TYR A 202 31.45 10.40 -20.67
N GLU A 203 31.89 10.71 -21.89
CA GLU A 203 32.77 11.83 -22.25
C GLU A 203 32.11 13.22 -22.28
N SER A 204 30.82 13.36 -21.95
CA SER A 204 30.18 14.68 -21.90
C SER A 204 30.27 15.32 -20.51
N LYS A 205 31.20 16.29 -20.43
CA LYS A 205 31.31 17.41 -19.48
C LYS A 205 31.97 17.13 -18.13
N ILE A 206 33.30 17.30 -18.15
CA ILE A 206 34.19 17.55 -17.01
C ILE A 206 33.58 18.52 -15.97
N GLU A 207 32.80 19.51 -16.41
CA GLU A 207 32.21 20.53 -15.54
C GLU A 207 31.06 20.00 -14.67
N LEU A 208 30.21 19.11 -15.20
CA LEU A 208 29.16 18.45 -14.42
C LEU A 208 29.77 17.49 -13.40
N LYS A 209 30.79 16.73 -13.79
CA LYS A 209 31.53 15.85 -12.86
C LYS A 209 32.21 16.64 -11.75
N LYS A 210 32.83 17.78 -12.05
CA LYS A 210 33.42 18.67 -11.04
C LYS A 210 32.39 19.15 -10.03
N GLU A 211 31.22 19.54 -10.51
CA GLU A 211 30.14 20.02 -9.65
C GLU A 211 29.54 18.89 -8.79
N ILE A 212 29.34 17.69 -9.35
CA ILE A 212 28.93 16.50 -8.60
C ILE A 212 29.94 16.19 -7.50
N ASN A 213 31.23 16.15 -7.84
CA ASN A 213 32.29 15.87 -6.88
C ASN A 213 32.40 16.95 -5.80
N ARG A 214 32.11 18.22 -6.13
CA ARG A 214 32.03 19.31 -5.16
C ARG A 214 30.89 19.07 -4.17
N LEU A 215 29.69 18.79 -4.67
CA LEU A 215 28.50 18.57 -3.83
C LEU A 215 28.61 17.30 -2.97
N LEU A 216 29.26 16.24 -3.49
CA LEU A 216 29.56 15.03 -2.72
C LEU A 216 30.53 15.33 -1.56
N LYS A 217 31.58 16.13 -1.81
CA LYS A 217 32.51 16.58 -0.76
C LYS A 217 31.83 17.47 0.29
N GLU A 218 30.81 18.22 -0.10
CA GLU A 218 29.99 19.03 0.79
C GLU A 218 28.95 18.20 1.58
N GLY A 219 28.84 16.90 1.33
CA GLY A 219 27.96 15.99 2.06
C GLY A 219 26.48 16.13 1.69
N HIS A 220 26.17 16.67 0.51
CA HIS A 220 24.79 16.79 0.06
C HIS A 220 24.20 15.42 -0.31
N ALA A 221 22.94 15.20 0.09
CA ALA A 221 22.16 14.06 -0.37
C ALA A 221 21.88 14.14 -1.88
N GLN A 222 21.75 12.99 -2.52
CA GLN A 222 21.57 12.89 -3.98
C GLN A 222 20.33 13.64 -4.49
N SER A 223 19.21 13.58 -3.77
CA SER A 223 18.02 14.40 -4.04
C SER A 223 18.32 15.90 -4.04
N ARG A 224 19.12 16.40 -3.08
CA ARG A 224 19.49 17.82 -3.03
C ARG A 224 20.43 18.21 -4.16
N MET A 225 21.34 17.31 -4.56
CA MET A 225 22.21 17.52 -5.71
C MET A 225 21.39 17.67 -6.99
N CYS A 226 20.38 16.81 -7.16
CA CYS A 226 19.44 16.88 -8.28
C CYS A 226 18.75 18.24 -8.35
N GLU A 227 18.21 18.75 -7.24
CA GLU A 227 17.53 20.05 -7.21
C GLU A 227 18.45 21.22 -7.63
N ILE A 228 19.73 21.15 -7.30
CA ILE A 228 20.71 22.21 -7.64
C ILE A 228 21.10 22.12 -9.11
N MET A 229 21.38 20.91 -9.61
CA MET A 229 21.90 20.71 -10.96
C MET A 229 20.84 20.76 -12.05
N PHE A 230 19.64 20.24 -11.75
CA PHE A 230 18.60 20.02 -12.75
C PHE A 230 18.13 21.31 -13.46
N PRO A 231 17.93 22.47 -12.79
CA PRO A 231 17.58 23.72 -13.47
C PRO A 231 18.61 24.17 -14.51
N VAL A 232 19.89 23.95 -14.24
CA VAL A 232 20.99 24.27 -15.17
C VAL A 232 20.96 23.35 -16.39
N LEU A 233 20.73 22.05 -16.16
CA LEU A 233 20.59 21.05 -17.23
C LEU A 233 19.38 21.36 -18.12
N LEU A 234 18.23 21.66 -17.53
CA LEU A 234 17.01 22.00 -18.26
C LEU A 234 17.18 23.28 -19.08
N SER A 235 17.83 24.31 -18.51
CA SER A 235 18.11 25.57 -19.20
C SER A 235 19.04 25.40 -20.41
N SER A 236 19.93 24.41 -20.36
CA SER A 236 20.83 24.09 -21.48
C SER A 236 20.11 23.47 -22.69
N LYS A 237 18.87 22.98 -22.51
CA LYS A 237 18.03 22.31 -23.53
C LYS A 237 18.70 21.15 -24.28
N LYS A 238 19.79 20.60 -23.73
CA LYS A 238 20.49 19.44 -24.30
C LYS A 238 19.81 18.17 -23.79
N ILE A 239 19.05 17.52 -24.68
CA ILE A 239 18.24 16.35 -24.33
C ILE A 239 19.13 15.17 -23.88
N ASP A 240 20.29 14.99 -24.49
CA ASP A 240 21.23 13.91 -24.13
C ASP A 240 21.75 14.05 -22.68
N ASP A 241 21.91 15.28 -22.18
CA ASP A 241 22.29 15.52 -20.78
C ASP A 241 21.16 15.16 -19.81
N LEU A 242 19.89 15.32 -20.22
CA LEU A 242 18.73 14.91 -19.42
C LEU A 242 18.58 13.38 -19.39
N PHE A 243 18.80 12.68 -20.50
CA PHE A 243 18.85 11.21 -20.50
C PHE A 243 19.94 10.70 -19.55
N TRP A 244 21.13 11.29 -19.61
CA TRP A 244 22.20 10.94 -18.69
C TRP A 244 21.79 11.17 -17.24
N PHE A 245 21.13 12.29 -16.94
CA PHE A 245 20.64 12.58 -15.59
C PHE A 245 19.69 11.50 -15.07
N PHE A 246 18.63 11.13 -15.81
CA PHE A 246 17.67 10.13 -15.34
C PHE A 246 18.25 8.71 -15.25
N ARG A 247 19.33 8.41 -15.96
CA ARG A 247 19.99 7.09 -15.91
C ARG A 247 21.02 6.93 -14.78
N ASN A 248 21.61 8.03 -14.31
CA ASN A 248 22.68 8.00 -13.32
C ASN A 248 22.21 8.33 -11.90
N PHE A 249 21.08 9.00 -11.75
CA PHE A 249 20.53 9.34 -10.45
C PHE A 249 19.40 8.39 -10.05
N SER A 250 19.48 7.81 -8.85
CA SER A 250 18.47 6.91 -8.30
C SER A 250 17.44 7.64 -7.44
N ASP A 251 17.88 8.64 -6.67
CA ASP A 251 17.04 9.47 -5.81
C ASP A 251 16.74 10.82 -6.48
N ILE A 252 15.79 10.83 -7.40
CA ILE A 252 15.39 12.01 -8.18
C ILE A 252 14.13 12.64 -7.57
N PRO A 253 14.15 13.95 -7.25
CA PRO A 253 12.97 14.67 -6.78
C PRO A 253 11.85 14.72 -7.82
N VAL A 254 10.59 14.64 -7.35
CA VAL A 254 9.37 14.76 -8.18
C VAL A 254 9.34 16.06 -8.99
N SER A 255 9.87 17.17 -8.44
CA SER A 255 9.97 18.46 -9.12
C SER A 255 10.77 18.38 -10.44
N CYS A 256 11.78 17.52 -10.50
CA CYS A 256 12.59 17.29 -11.70
C CYS A 256 11.75 16.56 -12.75
N PHE A 257 11.03 15.50 -12.36
CA PHE A 257 10.12 14.78 -13.26
C PHE A 257 9.05 15.69 -13.85
N VAL A 258 8.37 16.48 -13.02
CA VAL A 258 7.35 17.45 -13.44
C VAL A 258 7.90 18.42 -14.48
N SER A 259 9.07 18.99 -14.20
CA SER A 259 9.72 19.96 -15.08
C SER A 259 10.14 19.35 -16.41
N THR A 260 10.63 18.10 -16.41
CA THR A 260 10.94 17.36 -17.65
C THR A 260 9.68 17.06 -18.46
N ILE A 261 8.60 16.60 -17.82
CA ILE A 261 7.33 16.32 -18.49
C ILE A 261 6.83 17.58 -19.19
N VAL A 262 6.80 18.72 -18.49
CA VAL A 262 6.39 20.01 -19.08
C VAL A 262 7.31 20.38 -20.26
N PHE A 263 8.62 20.21 -20.13
CA PHE A 263 9.58 20.48 -21.21
C PHE A 263 9.38 19.58 -22.44
N CYS A 264 9.07 18.30 -22.25
CA CYS A 264 8.81 17.37 -23.34
C CYS A 264 7.47 17.68 -24.03
N LEU A 265 6.43 18.02 -23.27
CA LEU A 265 5.09 18.32 -23.81
C LEU A 265 5.03 19.63 -24.63
N GLN A 266 6.02 20.52 -24.50
CA GLN A 266 6.10 21.74 -25.33
C GLN A 266 6.34 21.46 -26.81
N ASP A 267 6.95 20.32 -27.17
CA ASP A 267 7.29 19.95 -28.54
C ASP A 267 7.30 18.42 -28.68
N LEU A 268 6.11 17.85 -28.89
CA LEU A 268 5.90 16.40 -28.99
C LEU A 268 6.34 15.79 -30.34
N GLU A 269 6.52 16.63 -31.37
CA GLU A 269 7.00 16.19 -32.68
C GLU A 269 8.50 15.82 -32.64
N HIS A 270 9.24 16.36 -31.67
CA HIS A 270 10.66 16.09 -31.53
C HIS A 270 10.90 14.68 -30.97
N ARG A 271 11.29 13.74 -31.84
CA ARG A 271 11.57 12.32 -31.51
C ARG A 271 12.32 12.11 -30.17
N LYS A 272 13.46 12.76 -29.96
CA LYS A 272 14.23 12.58 -28.71
C LYS A 272 13.48 13.03 -27.44
N ARG A 273 12.57 14.02 -27.52
CA ARG A 273 11.76 14.44 -26.37
C ARG A 273 10.69 13.41 -26.06
N LYS A 274 10.13 12.78 -27.08
CA LYS A 274 9.20 11.66 -26.91
C LYS A 274 9.90 10.47 -26.25
N GLU A 275 11.08 10.10 -26.72
CA GLU A 275 11.91 9.05 -26.10
C GLU A 275 12.26 9.40 -24.63
N LEU A 276 12.57 10.67 -24.32
CA LEU A 276 12.84 11.11 -22.94
C LEU A 276 11.58 11.05 -22.06
N LEU A 277 10.43 11.44 -22.60
CA LEU A 277 9.15 11.36 -21.89
C LEU A 277 8.82 9.90 -21.56
N GLN A 278 9.05 8.98 -22.49
CA GLN A 278 8.87 7.55 -22.27
C GLN A 278 9.74 7.03 -21.11
N GLU A 279 11.04 7.32 -21.11
CA GLU A 279 11.95 6.93 -20.02
C GLU A 279 11.48 7.48 -18.65
N VAL A 280 11.04 8.74 -18.62
CA VAL A 280 10.50 9.37 -17.41
C VAL A 280 9.23 8.65 -16.92
N LEU A 281 8.29 8.35 -17.80
CA LEU A 281 7.03 7.69 -17.44
C LEU A 281 7.20 6.21 -17.10
N LEU A 282 8.31 5.59 -17.51
CA LEU A 282 8.67 4.22 -17.12
C LEU A 282 9.48 4.17 -15.81
N THR A 283 9.96 5.32 -15.33
CA THR A 283 10.68 5.41 -14.06
C THR A 283 9.71 5.33 -12.88
N PRO A 284 10.03 4.54 -11.83
CA PRO A 284 9.15 4.38 -10.68
C PRO A 284 9.02 5.66 -9.86
N ILE A 285 7.77 6.04 -9.55
CA ILE A 285 7.46 7.21 -8.72
C ILE A 285 6.75 6.84 -7.41
N THR A 286 6.87 7.73 -6.43
CA THR A 286 6.24 7.61 -5.13
C THR A 286 4.80 8.15 -5.16
N THR A 287 3.81 7.32 -4.81
CA THR A 287 2.40 7.73 -4.76
C THR A 287 2.02 8.31 -3.38
N ASP A 288 2.55 9.48 -3.04
CA ASP A 288 2.27 10.16 -1.77
C ASP A 288 1.59 11.53 -1.95
N ILE A 289 1.02 12.06 -0.86
CA ILE A 289 0.29 13.35 -0.87
C ILE A 289 1.17 14.50 -1.38
N PRO A 290 2.45 14.64 -0.97
CA PRO A 290 3.35 15.64 -1.53
C PRO A 290 3.52 15.54 -3.05
N THR A 291 3.70 14.34 -3.60
CA THR A 291 3.79 14.12 -5.05
C THR A 291 2.54 14.60 -5.77
N LEU A 292 1.35 14.22 -5.27
CA LEU A 292 0.07 14.66 -5.83
C LEU A 292 -0.06 16.19 -5.85
N GLN A 293 0.35 16.87 -4.77
CA GLN A 293 0.31 18.33 -4.70
C GLN A 293 1.26 18.99 -5.70
N GLN A 294 2.47 18.44 -5.87
CA GLN A 294 3.44 18.95 -6.83
C GLN A 294 2.98 18.76 -8.28
N LEU A 295 2.42 17.60 -8.62
CA LEU A 295 1.85 17.34 -9.95
C LEU A 295 0.71 18.31 -10.25
N ARG A 296 -0.23 18.46 -9.31
CA ARG A 296 -1.39 19.35 -9.45
C ARG A 296 -1.02 20.81 -9.70
N ASN A 297 0.07 21.26 -9.07
CA ASN A 297 0.54 22.65 -9.17
C ASN A 297 1.48 22.87 -10.37
N GLY A 298 2.24 21.85 -10.75
CA GLY A 298 3.29 21.96 -11.75
C GLY A 298 2.83 21.70 -13.19
N ILE A 299 1.73 20.98 -13.40
CA ILE A 299 1.22 20.63 -14.72
C ILE A 299 -0.19 21.19 -14.90
N SER A 300 -0.42 21.92 -15.99
CA SER A 300 -1.74 22.46 -16.30
C SER A 300 -2.67 21.36 -16.81
N LEU A 301 -3.99 21.55 -16.65
CA LEU A 301 -4.98 20.57 -17.10
C LEU A 301 -4.86 20.27 -18.60
N GLU A 302 -4.60 21.30 -19.41
CA GLU A 302 -4.42 21.16 -20.86
C GLU A 302 -3.25 20.23 -21.21
N LEU A 303 -2.11 20.40 -20.53
CA LEU A 303 -0.94 19.54 -20.73
C LEU A 303 -1.20 18.10 -20.26
N VAL A 304 -1.98 17.92 -19.18
CA VAL A 304 -2.36 16.57 -18.72
C VAL A 304 -3.26 15.86 -19.74
N LEU A 305 -4.17 16.58 -20.41
CA LEU A 305 -4.99 15.98 -21.47
C LEU A 305 -4.12 15.53 -22.66
N THR A 306 -3.14 16.34 -23.06
CA THR A 306 -2.17 15.92 -24.09
C THR A 306 -1.35 14.71 -23.62
N LEU A 307 -0.96 14.68 -22.35
CA LEU A 307 -0.23 13.58 -21.75
C LEU A 307 -1.07 12.29 -21.70
N PHE A 308 -2.39 12.35 -21.48
CA PHE A 308 -3.25 11.18 -21.51
C PHE A 308 -3.28 10.50 -22.87
N ASN A 309 -3.18 11.25 -23.96
CA ASN A 309 -3.08 10.66 -25.30
C ASN A 309 -1.77 9.87 -25.45
N GLU A 310 -0.65 10.44 -25.01
CA GLU A 310 0.64 9.72 -25.03
C GLU A 310 0.66 8.53 -24.06
N LEU A 311 0.10 8.66 -22.86
CA LEU A 311 -0.04 7.55 -21.91
C LEU A 311 -0.90 6.43 -22.50
N SER A 312 -2.01 6.77 -23.16
CA SER A 312 -2.89 5.79 -23.83
C SER A 312 -2.13 5.02 -24.91
N ASN A 313 -1.35 5.71 -25.74
CA ASN A 313 -0.49 5.07 -26.74
C ASN A 313 0.57 4.16 -26.10
N LEU A 314 1.21 4.60 -25.01
CA LEU A 314 2.20 3.81 -24.29
C LEU A 314 1.61 2.59 -23.59
N MET A 315 0.39 2.70 -23.07
CA MET A 315 -0.30 1.55 -22.49
C MET A 315 -0.67 0.51 -23.55
N ILE A 316 -0.96 0.93 -24.79
CA ILE A 316 -1.16 0.01 -25.90
C ILE A 316 0.17 -0.68 -26.29
N GLU A 317 1.28 0.07 -26.33
CA GLU A 317 2.60 -0.46 -26.70
C GLU A 317 3.19 -1.39 -25.62
N PHE A 318 3.00 -1.02 -24.35
CA PHE A 318 3.48 -1.75 -23.17
C PHE A 318 2.29 -2.16 -22.29
N PRO A 319 1.50 -3.17 -22.70
CA PRO A 319 0.37 -3.64 -21.93
C PRO A 319 0.82 -4.16 -20.57
N ALA A 320 -0.04 -4.01 -19.55
CA ALA A 320 0.22 -4.44 -18.18
C ALA A 320 1.42 -3.77 -17.46
N ASN A 321 1.98 -2.68 -18.01
CA ASN A 321 3.04 -1.95 -17.31
C ASN A 321 2.48 -1.20 -16.08
N LEU A 322 2.90 -1.65 -14.90
CA LEU A 322 2.45 -1.07 -13.62
C LEU A 322 2.78 0.43 -13.50
N GLN A 323 3.91 0.89 -14.04
CA GLN A 323 4.33 2.28 -13.91
C GLN A 323 3.44 3.22 -14.70
N LEU A 324 3.07 2.84 -15.92
CA LEU A 324 2.14 3.64 -16.72
C LEU A 324 0.76 3.75 -16.05
N LEU A 325 0.31 2.68 -15.38
CA LEU A 325 -0.94 2.69 -14.60
C LEU A 325 -0.82 3.56 -13.33
N GLU A 326 0.30 3.47 -12.61
CA GLU A 326 0.58 4.31 -11.44
C GLU A 326 0.61 5.80 -11.82
N TRP A 327 1.30 6.17 -12.90
CA TRP A 327 1.31 7.53 -13.44
C TRP A 327 -0.07 8.01 -13.88
N THR A 328 -0.82 7.18 -14.62
CA THR A 328 -2.17 7.51 -15.06
C THR A 328 -3.09 7.77 -13.87
N THR A 329 -3.03 6.92 -12.84
CA THR A 329 -3.81 7.08 -11.60
C THR A 329 -3.42 8.36 -10.88
N LEU A 330 -2.13 8.67 -10.77
CA LEU A 330 -1.65 9.92 -10.17
C LEU A 330 -2.18 11.16 -10.87
N PHE A 331 -2.21 11.19 -12.21
CA PHE A 331 -2.76 12.32 -12.97
C PHE A 331 -4.27 12.46 -12.84
N LEU A 332 -4.99 11.34 -12.75
CA LEU A 332 -6.42 11.32 -12.47
C LEU A 332 -6.71 11.89 -11.07
N ASP A 333 -5.97 11.44 -10.06
CA ASP A 333 -6.14 11.89 -8.67
C ASP A 333 -5.74 13.35 -8.47
N ALA A 334 -4.61 13.78 -9.05
CA ALA A 334 -4.10 15.14 -8.89
C ALA A 334 -5.08 16.21 -9.40
N HIS A 335 -5.85 15.91 -10.45
CA HIS A 335 -6.79 16.84 -11.07
C HIS A 335 -8.26 16.42 -10.96
N TYR A 336 -8.58 15.44 -10.10
CA TYR A 336 -9.91 14.84 -9.95
C TYR A 336 -11.07 15.86 -9.91
N GLN A 337 -10.97 16.83 -9.00
CA GLN A 337 -12.02 17.86 -8.84
C GLN A 337 -12.19 18.72 -10.10
N ARG A 338 -11.11 18.98 -10.86
CA ARG A 338 -11.18 19.75 -12.10
C ARG A 338 -11.84 18.96 -13.21
N TYR A 339 -11.62 17.64 -13.29
CA TYR A 339 -12.32 16.80 -14.25
C TYR A 339 -13.83 16.74 -13.98
N LEU A 340 -14.23 16.56 -12.71
CA LEU A 340 -15.65 16.50 -12.34
C LEU A 340 -16.42 17.80 -12.62
N LEU A 341 -15.79 18.94 -12.37
CA LEU A 341 -16.40 20.25 -12.55
C LEU A 341 -16.28 20.77 -13.99
N SER A 342 -15.39 20.17 -14.78
CA SER A 342 -15.23 20.47 -16.19
C SER A 342 -16.48 20.01 -16.96
N LYS A 343 -17.17 20.96 -17.58
CA LYS A 343 -18.19 20.67 -18.61
C LYS A 343 -17.59 20.61 -20.02
N ASN A 344 -16.27 20.52 -20.14
CA ASN A 344 -15.59 20.53 -21.43
C ASN A 344 -15.69 19.15 -22.10
N GLU A 345 -16.24 19.12 -23.30
CA GLU A 345 -16.44 17.91 -24.09
C GLU A 345 -15.11 17.21 -24.43
N ALA A 346 -14.03 17.98 -24.66
CA ALA A 346 -12.71 17.43 -24.94
C ALA A 346 -12.12 16.63 -23.77
N VAL A 347 -12.43 17.02 -22.53
CA VAL A 347 -12.01 16.28 -21.32
C VAL A 347 -12.74 14.95 -21.25
N ILE A 348 -14.05 14.95 -21.53
CA ILE A 348 -14.89 13.76 -21.51
C ILE A 348 -14.45 12.78 -22.60
N GLU A 349 -14.16 13.28 -23.81
CA GLU A 349 -13.66 12.48 -24.93
C GLU A 349 -12.33 11.80 -24.59
N GLN A 350 -11.35 12.54 -24.07
CA GLN A 350 -10.05 11.98 -23.68
C GLN A 350 -10.15 10.94 -22.56
N LEU A 351 -10.98 11.20 -21.53
CA LEU A 351 -11.21 10.22 -20.46
C LEU A 351 -11.93 8.97 -20.98
N ASN A 352 -12.81 9.10 -21.97
CA ASN A 352 -13.45 7.94 -22.60
C ASN A 352 -12.46 7.13 -23.45
N GLU A 353 -11.53 7.77 -24.16
CA GLU A 353 -10.46 7.05 -24.89
C GLU A 353 -9.56 6.29 -23.91
N LEU A 354 -9.12 6.95 -22.84
CA LEU A 354 -8.35 6.31 -21.78
C LEU A 354 -9.10 5.10 -21.19
N LYS A 355 -10.40 5.27 -20.91
CA LYS A 355 -11.25 4.19 -20.42
C LYS A 355 -11.32 3.01 -21.40
N LYS A 356 -11.46 3.26 -22.70
CA LYS A 356 -11.48 2.19 -23.72
C LYS A 356 -10.20 1.36 -23.69
N VAL A 357 -9.03 2.00 -23.54
CA VAL A 357 -7.74 1.31 -23.45
C VAL A 357 -7.69 0.43 -22.20
N VAL A 358 -8.11 0.95 -21.05
CA VAL A 358 -8.15 0.18 -19.79
C VAL A 358 -9.14 -0.98 -19.87
N ASP A 359 -10.35 -0.74 -20.39
CA ASP A 359 -11.39 -1.76 -20.59
C ASP A 359 -10.90 -2.88 -21.53
N TYR A 360 -10.11 -2.52 -22.55
CA TYR A 360 -9.49 -3.49 -23.46
C TYR A 360 -8.44 -4.36 -22.74
N GLN A 361 -7.49 -3.74 -22.03
CA GLN A 361 -6.48 -4.46 -21.27
C GLN A 361 -7.09 -5.37 -20.20
N MET A 362 -8.16 -4.93 -19.53
CA MET A 362 -8.84 -5.73 -18.52
C MET A 362 -9.44 -7.01 -19.10
N LYS A 363 -10.01 -6.96 -20.31
CA LYS A 363 -10.46 -8.15 -21.04
C LYS A 363 -9.31 -9.09 -21.40
N GLU A 364 -8.16 -8.56 -21.80
CA GLU A 364 -6.97 -9.39 -22.05
C GLU A 364 -6.51 -10.08 -20.77
N PHE A 365 -6.53 -9.38 -19.63
CA PHE A 365 -6.21 -9.96 -18.33
C PHE A 365 -7.14 -11.09 -17.91
N GLU A 366 -8.45 -10.99 -18.18
CA GLU A 366 -9.40 -12.09 -17.94
C GLU A 366 -9.04 -13.34 -18.74
N VAL A 367 -8.60 -13.16 -19.99
CA VAL A 367 -8.11 -14.28 -20.83
C VAL A 367 -6.86 -14.89 -20.22
N TRP A 368 -5.89 -14.07 -19.78
CA TRP A 368 -4.68 -14.56 -19.11
C TRP A 368 -4.97 -15.32 -17.82
N GLN A 369 -5.89 -14.83 -16.98
CA GLN A 369 -6.33 -15.53 -15.77
C GLN A 369 -6.99 -16.88 -16.10
N SER A 370 -7.68 -16.98 -17.24
CA SER A 370 -8.24 -18.27 -17.69
C SER A 370 -7.20 -19.24 -18.22
N LEU A 371 -6.09 -18.72 -18.77
CA LEU A 371 -4.98 -19.51 -19.33
C LEU A 371 -3.95 -19.94 -18.29
N GLU A 372 -3.73 -19.16 -17.23
CA GLU A 372 -2.82 -19.50 -16.13
C GLU A 372 -3.03 -20.92 -15.57
N PRO A 373 -4.24 -21.35 -15.16
CA PRO A 373 -4.45 -22.70 -14.64
C PRO A 373 -4.18 -23.78 -15.70
N ILE A 374 -4.47 -23.51 -16.97
CA ILE A 374 -4.22 -24.41 -18.10
C ILE A 374 -2.70 -24.61 -18.28
N LEU A 375 -1.93 -23.52 -18.21
CA LEU A 375 -0.47 -23.54 -18.28
C LEU A 375 0.16 -24.25 -17.07
N VAL A 376 -0.40 -24.08 -15.88
CA VAL A 376 0.04 -24.80 -14.68
C VAL A 376 -0.23 -26.30 -14.80
N CYS A 377 -1.40 -26.71 -15.30
CA CYS A 377 -1.70 -28.13 -15.58
C CYS A 377 -0.72 -28.72 -16.60
N LEU A 378 -0.44 -27.99 -17.69
CA LEU A 378 0.55 -28.37 -18.69
C LEU A 378 1.95 -28.52 -18.12
N LYS A 379 2.41 -27.54 -17.32
CA LYS A 379 3.72 -27.57 -16.66
C LYS A 379 3.86 -28.77 -15.71
N ASN A 380 2.77 -29.16 -15.05
CA ASN A 380 2.73 -30.27 -14.12
C ASN A 380 2.47 -31.64 -14.81
N ASN A 381 2.45 -31.71 -16.14
CA ASN A 381 2.10 -32.90 -16.94
C ASN A 381 0.77 -33.55 -16.51
N GLN A 382 -0.16 -32.76 -15.96
CA GLN A 382 -1.50 -33.22 -15.63
C GLN A 382 -2.34 -33.11 -16.90
N GLY A 383 -2.90 -34.22 -17.36
CA GLY A 383 -3.83 -34.22 -18.49
C GLY A 383 -4.96 -33.22 -18.22
N PHE A 384 -5.41 -32.50 -19.25
CA PHE A 384 -6.55 -31.61 -19.15
C PHE A 384 -7.73 -32.42 -18.60
N GLN A 385 -8.10 -32.20 -17.34
CA GLN A 385 -9.30 -32.82 -16.82
C GLN A 385 -10.46 -32.23 -17.61
N GLU A 386 -11.01 -33.00 -18.55
CA GLU A 386 -12.37 -32.77 -19.03
C GLU A 386 -13.22 -32.57 -17.78
N LYS A 387 -13.91 -31.43 -17.72
CA LYS A 387 -14.79 -31.05 -16.61
C LYS A 387 -15.57 -32.27 -16.17
N SER A 388 -15.09 -32.93 -15.13
CA SER A 388 -15.82 -34.03 -14.53
C SER A 388 -17.10 -33.39 -14.04
N SER A 389 -18.20 -33.98 -14.47
CA SER A 389 -19.54 -33.56 -14.10
C SER A 389 -19.76 -33.90 -12.63
N ILE A 390 -19.01 -33.24 -11.74
CA ILE A 390 -19.17 -33.33 -10.30
C ILE A 390 -20.34 -32.40 -9.98
N SER A 391 -21.52 -33.02 -9.94
CA SER A 391 -22.76 -32.58 -9.29
C SER A 391 -22.76 -31.14 -8.75
N LYS A 392 -23.35 -30.23 -9.54
CA LYS A 392 -23.88 -28.95 -9.06
C LYS A 392 -25.08 -29.18 -8.12
N GLN A 393 -24.84 -29.70 -6.93
CA GLN A 393 -25.85 -29.79 -5.87
C GLN A 393 -25.19 -29.56 -4.51
N SER A 394 -25.03 -28.30 -4.11
CA SER A 394 -25.01 -27.95 -2.68
C SER A 394 -24.98 -26.45 -2.33
N TYR A 395 -25.13 -25.50 -3.26
CA TYR A 395 -25.50 -24.12 -2.85
C TYR A 395 -26.02 -23.28 -4.03
N SER A 396 -27.09 -22.54 -3.76
CA SER A 396 -27.59 -21.44 -4.61
C SER A 396 -27.13 -20.12 -3.99
N ILE A 397 -26.35 -19.34 -4.74
CA ILE A 397 -26.05 -17.95 -4.38
C ILE A 397 -27.14 -17.09 -5.00
N GLU A 398 -28.10 -16.64 -4.18
CA GLU A 398 -29.08 -15.65 -4.59
C GLU A 398 -28.52 -14.25 -4.37
N GLN A 399 -28.37 -13.51 -5.47
CA GLN A 399 -27.96 -12.10 -5.45
C GLN A 399 -29.22 -11.25 -5.23
N LEU A 400 -29.48 -10.88 -3.98
CA LEU A 400 -30.55 -9.94 -3.64
C LEU A 400 -30.15 -8.53 -4.09
N ARG A 401 -30.80 -8.02 -5.14
CA ARG A 401 -30.77 -6.59 -5.45
C ARG A 401 -31.70 -5.86 -4.50
N LEU A 402 -31.13 -5.17 -3.51
CA LEU A 402 -31.86 -4.20 -2.72
C LEU A 402 -32.09 -2.95 -3.59
N TYR A 403 -33.36 -2.54 -3.69
CA TYR A 403 -33.82 -1.36 -4.42
C TYR A 403 -33.25 -0.06 -3.89
#